data_AF-A0A1F4ZSX7-F1
#
_entry.id   AF-A0A1F4ZSX7-F1
#
_cell.length_a   1.000
_cell.length_b   1.000
_cell.length_c   1.000
_cell.angle_alpha   90.00
_cell.angle_beta   90.00
_cell.angle_gamma   90.00
#
_symmetry.space_group_name_H-M   'P 1'
#
loop_
_entity.id
_entity.type
_entity.pdbx_description
1 polymer ?
#
loop_
_entity_poly.entity_id
_entity_poly.type
_entity_poly.pdbx_seq_one_letter_code
_entity_poly.pdbx_strand_id
1 'polypeptide(L)'
;MVTLDIFNKTKLKIDYGLVEEVVQKAMGEMNAEVSVSIVGAPEMKKLHKKYMETYEVTDVLSWPTEEGVGPDGVIHLGDIVVCEEYLKKPGDLEFLVNHGCQHLLGRHHE
;
A
#
# COMPACT_ATOMS: atom_id res chain seq x y z
N MET A 1 -2.58 -13.16 -11.94
CA MET A 1 -1.60 -12.14 -12.37
C MET A 1 -1.93 -10.90 -11.57
N VAL A 2 -0.95 -10.28 -10.93
CA VAL A 2 -1.19 -9.09 -10.12
C VAL A 2 -0.95 -7.87 -10.99
N THR A 3 -1.99 -7.06 -11.16
CA THR A 3 -1.87 -5.71 -11.71
C THR A 3 -1.48 -4.78 -10.57
N LEU A 4 -0.36 -4.08 -10.72
CA LEU A 4 0.18 -3.18 -9.70
C LEU A 4 0.42 -1.79 -10.29
N ASP A 5 -0.23 -0.80 -9.70
CA ASP A 5 0.06 0.61 -9.95
C ASP A 5 0.92 1.18 -8.82
N ILE A 6 2.00 1.88 -9.17
CA ILE A 6 2.90 2.50 -8.19
C ILE A 6 2.99 4.01 -8.44
N PHE A 7 2.65 4.79 -7.40
CA PHE A 7 2.67 6.24 -7.45
C PHE A 7 3.68 6.79 -6.43
N ASN A 8 4.78 7.35 -6.90
CA ASN A 8 5.69 8.11 -6.04
C ASN A 8 5.35 9.60 -6.08
N LYS A 9 4.73 10.11 -5.02
CA LYS A 9 4.35 11.53 -4.88
C LYS A 9 5.39 12.34 -4.11
N THR A 10 6.60 11.81 -3.97
CA THR A 10 7.69 12.45 -3.23
C THR A 10 8.96 12.59 -4.08
N LYS A 11 10.02 13.12 -3.48
CA LYS A 11 11.35 13.23 -4.14
C LYS A 11 12.26 12.06 -3.80
N LEU A 12 11.84 11.17 -2.89
CA LEU A 12 12.62 10.01 -2.49
C LEU A 12 12.76 9.07 -3.69
N LYS A 13 13.98 8.56 -3.94
CA LYS A 13 14.18 7.53 -4.95
C LYS A 13 13.67 6.20 -4.39
N ILE A 14 12.71 5.61 -5.09
CA ILE A 14 12.08 4.34 -4.73
C ILE A 14 12.54 3.25 -5.68
N ASP A 15 12.77 2.06 -5.14
CA ASP A 15 13.01 0.86 -5.94
C ASP A 15 11.66 0.23 -6.29
N TYR A 16 11.18 0.49 -7.52
CA TYR A 16 9.91 -0.04 -8.00
C TYR A 16 9.93 -1.56 -8.18
N GLY A 17 11.09 -2.15 -8.49
CA GLY A 17 11.24 -3.59 -8.65
C GLY A 17 11.07 -4.32 -7.31
N LEU A 18 11.60 -3.75 -6.23
CA LEU A 18 11.38 -4.26 -4.88
C LEU A 18 9.89 -4.21 -4.49
N VAL A 19 9.20 -3.10 -4.78
CA VAL A 19 7.75 -2.99 -4.49
C VAL A 19 6.96 -4.05 -5.26
N GLU A 20 7.27 -4.24 -6.55
CA GLU A 20 6.64 -5.28 -7.38
C GLU A 20 6.89 -6.69 -6.83
N GLU A 21 8.15 -7.02 -6.48
CA GLU A 21 8.49 -8.33 -5.92
C GLU A 21 7.72 -8.62 -4.62
N VAL A 22 7.67 -7.64 -3.71
CA VAL A 22 6.99 -7.78 -2.42
C VAL A 22 5.49 -7.98 -2.60
N VAL A 23 4.85 -7.17 -3.44
CA VAL A 23 3.41 -7.29 -3.73
C VAL A 23 3.11 -8.64 -4.40
N GLN A 24 3.88 -9.03 -5.41
CA GLN A 24 3.69 -10.32 -6.09
C GLN A 24 3.82 -11.49 -5.11
N LYS A 25 4.82 -11.45 -4.23
CA LYS A 25 5.03 -12.47 -3.20
C LYS A 25 3.89 -12.53 -2.18
N ALA A 26 3.35 -11.37 -1.78
CA ALA A 26 2.23 -11.31 -0.83
C ALA A 26 0.93 -11.85 -1.43
N MET A 27 0.65 -11.57 -2.70
CA MET A 27 -0.59 -11.95 -3.39
C MET A 27 -0.54 -13.33 -4.04
N GLY A 28 0.65 -13.88 -4.28
CA GLY A 28 0.82 -15.22 -4.87
C GLY A 28 0.18 -15.33 -6.26
N GLU A 29 -0.66 -16.36 -6.45
CA GLU A 29 -1.30 -16.65 -7.75
C GLU A 29 -2.60 -15.86 -7.99
N MET A 30 -2.98 -14.95 -7.08
CA MET A 30 -4.20 -14.16 -7.21
C MET A 30 -4.23 -13.38 -8.54
N ASN A 31 -5.43 -13.28 -9.11
CA ASN A 31 -5.71 -12.35 -10.19
C ASN A 31 -6.25 -11.07 -9.56
N ALA A 32 -5.38 -10.14 -9.21
CA ALA A 32 -5.73 -9.03 -8.32
C ALA A 32 -5.14 -7.70 -8.79
N GLU A 33 -5.79 -6.61 -8.38
CA GLU A 33 -5.34 -5.25 -8.61
C GLU A 33 -5.06 -4.55 -7.28
N VAL A 34 -3.87 -3.97 -7.16
CA VAL A 34 -3.41 -3.23 -5.98
C VAL A 34 -2.73 -1.93 -6.42
N SER A 35 -2.99 -0.85 -5.69
CA SER A 35 -2.26 0.40 -5.84
C SER A 35 -1.33 0.66 -4.65
N VAL A 36 -0.09 1.08 -4.92
CA VAL A 36 0.89 1.49 -3.88
C VAL A 36 1.30 2.93 -4.11
N SER A 37 1.01 3.80 -3.15
CA SER A 37 1.40 5.22 -3.17
C SER A 37 2.44 5.54 -2.11
N ILE A 38 3.55 6.18 -2.50
CA ILE A 38 4.52 6.77 -1.56
C ILE A 38 4.23 8.25 -1.44
N VAL A 39 4.01 8.73 -0.20
CA VAL A 39 3.61 10.11 0.09
C VAL A 39 4.43 10.73 1.21
N GLY A 40 4.45 12.06 1.26
CA GLY A 40 5.02 12.80 2.40
C GLY A 40 4.03 12.95 3.55
N ALA A 41 4.52 13.33 4.74
CA ALA A 41 3.68 13.54 5.92
C ALA A 41 2.52 14.52 5.73
N PRO A 42 2.63 15.63 4.98
CA PRO A 42 1.48 16.51 4.76
C PRO A 42 0.30 15.81 4.09
N GLU A 43 0.56 14.90 3.17
CA GLU A 43 -0.49 14.13 2.49
C GLU A 43 -1.01 13.00 3.38
N MET A 44 -0.11 12.30 4.09
CA MET A 44 -0.49 11.29 5.08
C MET A 44 -1.44 11.87 6.14
N LYS A 45 -1.15 13.05 6.69
CA LYS A 45 -2.04 13.76 7.65
C LYS A 45 -3.42 14.06 7.07
N LYS A 46 -3.50 14.47 5.80
CA LYS A 46 -4.78 14.75 5.16
C LYS A 46 -5.61 13.47 5.00
N LEU A 47 -4.96 12.38 4.60
CA LEU A 47 -5.61 11.07 4.46
C LEU A 47 -6.09 10.57 5.83
N HIS A 48 -5.24 10.64 6.86
CA HIS A 48 -5.60 10.29 8.22
C HIS A 48 -6.78 11.12 8.73
N LYS A 49 -6.78 12.43 8.48
CA LYS A 49 -7.93 13.29 8.83
C LYS A 49 -9.22 12.87 8.13
N LYS A 50 -9.11 12.56 6.84
CA LYS A 50 -10.25 12.26 5.98
C LYS A 50 -10.90 10.92 6.32
N TYR A 51 -10.09 9.92 6.69
CA TYR A 51 -10.55 8.53 6.79
C TYR A 51 -10.45 7.94 8.20
N MET A 52 -9.61 8.50 9.08
CA MET A 52 -9.40 8.06 10.48
C MET A 52 -9.84 9.13 11.50
N GLU A 53 -10.44 10.23 11.04
CA GLU A 53 -10.96 11.36 11.84
C GLU A 53 -9.93 12.00 12.80
N THR A 54 -8.64 11.80 12.55
CA THR A 54 -7.52 12.20 13.42
C THR A 54 -6.37 12.78 12.57
N TYR A 55 -5.60 13.73 13.12
CA TYR A 55 -4.60 14.49 12.35
C TYR A 55 -3.15 14.00 12.59
N GLU A 56 -2.93 12.70 12.44
CA GLU A 56 -1.66 12.05 12.75
C GLU A 56 -0.87 11.71 11.48
N VAL A 57 0.45 11.54 11.62
CA VAL A 57 1.27 10.88 10.60
C VAL A 57 1.43 9.43 11.05
N THR A 58 1.13 8.50 10.17
CA THR A 58 1.44 7.08 10.35
C THR A 58 2.38 6.60 9.25
N ASP A 59 2.91 5.40 9.43
CA ASP A 59 3.84 4.76 8.49
C ASP A 59 3.14 4.25 7.24
N VAL A 60 2.00 3.57 7.40
CA VAL A 60 1.21 3.00 6.32
C VAL A 60 -0.29 3.13 6.60
N LEU A 61 -1.07 3.35 5.55
CA LEU A 61 -2.53 3.18 5.54
C LEU A 61 -2.90 2.20 4.44
N SER A 62 -3.96 1.43 4.65
CA SER A 62 -4.44 0.46 3.68
C SER A 62 -5.96 0.47 3.63
N TRP A 63 -6.52 0.61 2.43
CA TRP A 63 -7.96 0.61 2.20
C TRP A 63 -8.35 -0.56 1.32
N PRO A 64 -8.96 -1.62 1.87
CA PRO A 64 -9.57 -2.64 1.05
C PRO A 64 -10.77 -2.06 0.29
N THR A 65 -10.95 -2.46 -0.96
CA THR A 65 -12.19 -2.14 -1.69
C THR A 65 -13.30 -3.10 -1.31
N GLU A 66 -14.54 -2.58 -1.32
CA GLU A 66 -15.76 -3.37 -1.07
C GLU A 66 -16.21 -4.14 -2.33
N GLU A 67 -15.67 -3.82 -3.50
CA GLU A 67 -16.11 -4.38 -4.79
C GLU A 67 -15.76 -5.86 -4.98
N GLY A 68 -14.79 -6.39 -4.21
CA GLY A 68 -14.42 -7.80 -4.24
C GLY A 68 -13.93 -8.26 -5.62
N VAL A 69 -14.63 -9.24 -6.21
CA VAL A 69 -14.29 -9.79 -7.53
C VAL A 69 -15.09 -9.08 -8.61
N GLY A 70 -14.40 -8.37 -9.50
CA GLY A 70 -14.96 -7.73 -10.67
C GLY A 70 -15.56 -8.73 -11.68
N PRO A 71 -16.40 -8.26 -12.62
CA PRO A 71 -17.04 -9.10 -13.63
C PRO A 71 -16.06 -9.76 -14.62
N ASP A 72 -14.82 -9.27 -14.69
CA ASP A 72 -13.70 -9.83 -15.45
C ASP A 72 -12.90 -10.88 -14.66
N GLY A 73 -13.28 -11.16 -13.40
CA GLY A 73 -12.59 -12.09 -12.52
C GLY A 73 -11.33 -11.51 -11.87
N VAL A 74 -11.12 -10.19 -11.93
CA VAL A 74 -10.05 -9.50 -11.19
C VAL A 74 -10.52 -9.18 -9.78
N ILE A 75 -9.71 -9.49 -8.79
CA ILE A 75 -9.92 -9.12 -7.39
C ILE A 75 -9.36 -7.72 -7.20
N HIS A 76 -10.22 -6.70 -7.12
CA HIS A 76 -9.75 -5.40 -6.71
C HIS A 76 -9.45 -5.50 -5.20
N LEU A 77 -8.19 -5.31 -4.80
CA LEU A 77 -7.79 -5.40 -3.39
C LEU A 77 -7.76 -4.03 -2.73
N GLY A 78 -7.42 -2.98 -3.48
CA GLY A 78 -7.47 -1.60 -3.02
C GLY A 78 -6.10 -0.93 -2.91
N ASP A 79 -5.97 -0.02 -1.94
CA ASP A 79 -4.87 0.95 -1.89
C ASP A 79 -3.97 0.75 -0.68
N ILE A 80 -2.65 0.84 -0.89
CA ILE A 80 -1.63 0.95 0.14
C ILE A 80 -0.97 2.32 0.01
N VAL A 81 -0.90 3.07 1.10
CA VAL A 81 -0.23 4.38 1.16
C VAL A 81 0.88 4.34 2.19
N VAL A 82 2.13 4.51 1.77
CA VAL A 82 3.32 4.52 2.64
C VAL A 82 3.84 5.94 2.80
N CYS A 83 4.15 6.35 4.04
CA CYS A 83 4.74 7.63 4.34
C CYS A 83 6.28 7.57 4.25
N GLU A 84 6.89 8.40 3.40
CA GLU A 84 8.34 8.44 3.21
C GLU A 84 9.11 8.81 4.50
N GLU A 85 8.45 9.45 5.46
CA GLU A 85 9.09 9.79 6.74
C GLU A 85 9.55 8.54 7.50
N TYR A 86 8.94 7.38 7.24
CA TYR A 86 9.24 6.11 7.90
C TYR A 86 10.21 5.23 7.09
N LEU A 87 10.65 5.68 5.91
CA LEU A 87 11.63 4.98 5.08
C LEU A 87 13.06 5.44 5.42
N LYS A 88 13.54 5.10 6.61
CA LYS A 88 14.81 5.60 7.17
C LYS A 88 15.97 4.62 7.06
N LYS A 89 15.66 3.32 6.97
CA LYS A 89 16.62 2.22 7.02
C LYS A 89 16.39 1.28 5.82
N PRO A 90 17.43 0.55 5.40
CA PRO A 90 17.27 -0.55 4.46
C PRO A 90 16.23 -1.55 5.00
N GLY A 91 15.31 -1.99 4.14
CA GLY A 91 14.23 -2.91 4.49
C GLY A 91 12.91 -2.25 4.90
N ASP A 92 12.89 -0.96 5.25
CA ASP A 92 11.64 -0.29 5.67
C ASP A 92 10.58 -0.30 4.56
N LEU A 93 10.99 -0.12 3.30
CA LEU A 93 10.09 -0.15 2.15
C LEU A 93 9.44 -1.52 1.97
N GLU A 94 10.26 -2.58 1.98
CA GLU A 94 9.77 -3.96 1.89
C GLU A 94 8.81 -4.29 3.04
N PHE A 95 9.20 -3.92 4.27
CA PHE A 95 8.40 -4.16 5.46
C PHE A 95 7.04 -3.46 5.38
N LEU A 96 7.01 -2.16 5.08
CA LEU A 96 5.78 -1.37 5.07
C LEU A 96 4.84 -1.75 3.91
N VAL A 97 5.39 -2.06 2.73
CA VAL A 97 4.58 -2.55 1.60
C VAL A 97 3.98 -3.92 1.94
N ASN A 98 4.78 -4.84 2.49
CA ASN A 98 4.26 -6.14 2.92
C ASN A 98 3.21 -5.97 4.04
N HIS A 99 3.43 -5.07 4.98
CA HIS A 99 2.48 -4.77 6.06
C HIS A 99 1.14 -4.30 5.49
N GLY A 100 1.16 -3.33 4.57
CA GLY A 100 -0.04 -2.89 3.86
C GLY A 100 -0.74 -4.01 3.08
N CYS A 101 0.03 -4.90 2.43
CA CYS A 101 -0.52 -6.07 1.76
C CYS A 101 -1.26 -7.00 2.75
N GLN A 102 -0.71 -7.25 3.94
CA GLN A 102 -1.38 -8.08 4.94
C GLN A 102 -2.72 -7.46 5.40
N HIS A 103 -2.77 -6.13 5.57
CA HIS A 103 -4.02 -5.44 5.87
C HIS A 103 -5.08 -5.61 4.78
N LEU A 104 -4.71 -5.46 3.50
CA LEU A 104 -5.63 -5.68 2.38
C LEU A 104 -6.13 -7.13 2.32
N LEU A 105 -5.31 -8.10 2.73
CA LEU A 105 -5.68 -9.51 2.81
C LEU A 105 -6.49 -9.87 4.07
N GLY A 106 -6.88 -8.90 4.89
CA GLY A 106 -7.63 -9.11 6.13
C GLY A 106 -6.82 -9.78 7.24
N ARG A 107 -5.49 -9.86 7.09
CA ARG A 107 -4.57 -10.37 8.11
C ARG A 107 -4.10 -9.18 8.94
N HIS A 108 -4.88 -8.86 9.96
CA HIS A 108 -4.47 -7.85 10.93
C HIS A 108 -3.31 -8.39 11.76
N HIS A 109 -2.14 -7.76 11.63
CA HIS A 109 -1.08 -7.88 12.61
C HIS A 109 -1.30 -6.72 13.60
N GLU A 110 -1.62 -7.03 14.85
CA GLU A 110 -1.65 -6.05 15.95
C GLU A 110 -0.23 -5.59 16.34
#